data_AF-A0A2R6BRF5-F1
#
_entry.id   AF-A0A2R6BRF5-F1
#
_cell.length_a   1.000
_cell.length_b   1.000
_cell.length_c   1.000
_cell.angle_alpha   90.00
_cell.angle_beta   90.00
_cell.angle_gamma   90.00
#
_symmetry.space_group_name_H-M   'P 1'
#
loop_
_entity.id
_entity.type
_entity.pdbx_description
1 polymer ?
#
loop_
_entity_poly.entity_id
_entity_poly.type
_entity_poly.pdbx_seq_one_letter_code
_entity_poly.pdbx_strand_id
1 'polypeptide(L)'
;MDAKIVAAIVVIVVLVASTGYLAFAYGTASSKLSSDQSTLSQLETQLSSAQSQVPLALAMSHWNNIAIENVTSIMQEYAPNATLHWVGGPLTGTYTGTSQISSTWTKFTNLYEAVFWYAITPPTVVKTSSGYTVMAPLQFVVTPASDPIHTYILNVTETLDYQPVNGEYMLVNEVWMVKPLDLSVALAGYPTSQALQTQMVLAQAYAHWNAIGIENASLITSEYQSNAVLMWVGGPLTGNYTGTTSINQTWTRFSNLYVYVVWYAIMPPTVTLSGTKATVVGYLQFVVFPFPTSSNPTPHSYVLNVTDTLTYQYQPSMATWMLSQEVWMVHPIPISDVAPGYTASYYNSTA
;
A
#
# COMPACT_ATOMS: atom_id res chain seq x y z
N MET A 1 15.22 -3.74 105.91
CA MET A 1 15.88 -3.20 104.70
C MET A 1 15.85 -1.68 104.81
N ASP A 2 17.01 -1.02 104.76
CA ASP A 2 17.10 0.44 104.92
C ASP A 2 16.36 1.13 103.76
N ALA A 3 15.43 2.04 104.09
CA ALA A 3 14.59 2.74 103.12
C ALA A 3 15.41 3.47 102.02
N LYS A 4 16.65 3.86 102.32
CA LYS A 4 17.57 4.48 101.35
C LYS A 4 18.06 3.50 100.28
N ILE A 5 18.28 2.23 100.64
CA ILE A 5 18.72 1.18 99.72
C ILE A 5 17.57 0.77 98.80
N VAL A 6 16.34 0.71 99.32
CA VAL A 6 15.14 0.41 98.52
C VAL A 6 14.89 1.53 97.49
N ALA A 7 14.99 2.79 97.92
CA ALA A 7 14.84 3.94 97.02
C ALA A 7 15.90 3.97 95.91
N ALA A 8 17.17 3.66 96.23
CA ALA A 8 18.24 3.62 95.24
C ALA A 8 18.02 2.51 94.19
N ILE A 9 17.59 1.31 94.62
CA ILE A 9 17.29 0.20 93.70
C ILE A 9 16.10 0.54 92.80
N VAL A 10 15.03 1.14 93.34
CA VAL A 10 13.87 1.57 92.53
C VAL A 10 14.26 2.62 91.50
N VAL A 11 15.08 3.62 91.88
CA VAL A 11 15.55 4.65 90.95
C VAL A 11 16.43 4.06 89.84
N ILE A 12 17.33 3.12 90.16
CA ILE A 12 18.17 2.44 89.17
C ILE A 12 17.33 1.59 88.22
N VAL A 13 16.36 0.83 88.75
CA VAL A 13 15.45 0.02 87.92
C VAL A 13 14.59 0.91 87.00
N VAL A 14 14.11 2.05 87.49
CA VAL A 14 13.36 3.02 86.67
C VAL A 14 14.27 3.68 85.61
N LEU A 15 15.53 3.98 85.92
CA LEU A 15 16.50 4.53 84.96
C LEU A 15 16.89 3.51 83.88
N VAL A 16 17.10 2.25 84.25
CA VAL A 16 17.40 1.16 83.29
C VAL A 16 16.18 0.82 82.44
N ALA A 17 14.98 0.80 83.02
CA ALA A 17 13.74 0.58 82.27
C ALA A 17 13.44 1.73 81.30
N SER A 18 13.68 2.99 81.70
CA SER A 18 13.48 4.16 80.84
C SER A 18 14.52 4.26 79.72
N THR A 19 15.80 3.97 79.99
CA THR A 19 16.84 3.91 78.95
C THR A 19 16.64 2.73 77.99
N GLY A 20 16.21 1.56 78.49
CA GLY A 20 15.83 0.42 77.66
C GLY A 20 14.62 0.70 76.77
N TYR A 21 13.59 1.38 77.30
CA TYR A 21 12.42 1.80 76.53
C TYR A 21 12.79 2.81 75.43
N LEU A 22 13.64 3.80 75.73
CA LEU A 22 14.12 4.76 74.76
C LEU A 22 14.97 4.12 73.66
N ALA A 23 15.84 3.16 74.00
CA ALA A 23 16.62 2.42 73.02
C ALA A 23 15.74 1.54 72.12
N PHE A 24 14.72 0.89 72.68
CA PHE A 24 13.75 0.11 71.92
C PHE A 24 12.89 0.99 71.00
N ALA A 25 12.39 2.14 71.50
CA ALA A 25 11.63 3.11 70.72
C ALA A 25 12.48 3.72 69.59
N TYR A 26 13.77 4.00 69.85
CA TYR A 26 14.70 4.47 68.83
C TYR A 26 15.01 3.39 67.79
N GLY A 27 15.26 2.15 68.22
CA GLY A 27 15.51 1.03 67.31
C GLY A 27 14.34 0.74 66.39
N THR A 28 13.11 0.74 66.92
CA THR A 28 11.87 0.57 66.14
C THR A 28 11.59 1.75 65.20
N ALA A 29 11.86 2.99 65.63
CA ALA A 29 11.76 4.16 64.75
C ALA A 29 12.82 4.13 63.64
N SER A 30 14.06 3.74 63.94
CA SER A 30 15.16 3.62 62.98
C SER A 30 14.92 2.51 61.96
N SER A 31 14.39 1.35 62.39
CA SER A 31 13.99 0.29 61.46
C SER A 31 12.85 0.71 60.55
N LYS A 32 11.87 1.47 61.08
CA LYS A 32 10.76 2.00 60.27
C LYS A 32 11.25 3.03 59.25
N LEU A 33 12.13 3.96 59.64
CA LEU A 33 12.74 4.92 58.72
C LEU A 33 13.52 4.23 57.60
N SER A 34 14.29 3.18 57.93
CA SER A 34 15.05 2.40 56.94
C SER A 34 14.12 1.66 55.96
N SER A 35 13.01 1.10 56.47
CA SER A 35 11.96 0.48 55.66
C SER A 35 11.28 1.49 54.74
N ASP A 36 10.92 2.66 55.25
CA ASP A 36 10.28 3.73 54.48
C ASP A 36 11.22 4.25 53.38
N GLN A 37 12.52 4.42 53.66
CA GLN A 37 13.53 4.80 52.67
C GLN A 37 13.67 3.77 51.54
N SER A 38 13.64 2.47 51.88
CA SER A 38 13.69 1.39 50.89
C SER A 38 12.44 1.34 50.02
N THR A 39 11.26 1.60 50.60
CA THR A 39 9.98 1.68 49.90
C THR A 39 9.97 2.87 48.94
N LEU A 40 10.49 4.02 49.39
CA LEU A 40 10.59 5.24 48.59
C LEU A 40 11.51 5.04 47.38
N SER A 41 12.66 4.37 47.57
CA SER A 41 13.58 4.01 46.47
C SER A 41 12.96 3.03 45.46
N GLN A 42 12.14 2.08 45.93
CA GLN A 42 11.40 1.16 45.06
C GLN A 42 10.29 1.87 44.28
N LEU A 43 9.54 2.76 44.93
CA LEU A 43 8.52 3.60 44.29
C LEU A 43 9.14 4.55 43.26
N GLU A 44 10.30 5.14 43.55
CA GLU A 44 11.06 5.96 42.59
C GLU A 44 11.48 5.16 41.36
N THR A 45 11.91 3.91 41.55
CA THR A 45 12.30 3.01 40.45
C THR A 45 11.08 2.60 39.62
N GLN A 46 9.98 2.21 40.26
CA GLN A 46 8.72 1.86 39.60
C GLN A 46 8.14 3.06 38.85
N LEU A 47 8.11 4.24 39.46
CA LEU A 47 7.68 5.49 38.84
C LEU A 47 8.56 5.87 37.65
N SER A 48 9.88 5.72 37.76
CA SER A 48 10.80 6.00 36.65
C SER A 48 10.57 5.06 35.46
N SER A 49 10.30 3.77 35.72
CA SER A 49 9.95 2.81 34.68
C SER A 49 8.59 3.12 34.03
N ALA A 50 7.58 3.45 34.83
CA ALA A 50 6.24 3.83 34.36
C ALA A 50 6.24 5.16 33.58
N GLN A 51 7.09 6.12 33.98
CA GLN A 51 7.23 7.41 33.30
C GLN A 51 7.74 7.27 31.86
N SER A 52 8.55 6.26 31.56
CA SER A 52 9.01 5.99 30.19
C SER A 52 7.94 5.33 29.30
N GLN A 53 6.92 4.71 29.90
CA GLN A 53 5.82 4.08 29.15
C GLN A 53 4.81 5.09 28.61
N VAL A 54 4.67 6.25 29.26
CA VAL A 54 3.74 7.30 28.82
C VAL A 54 4.15 7.90 27.46
N PRO A 55 5.41 8.37 27.24
CA PRO A 55 5.87 8.81 25.93
C PRO A 55 5.77 7.74 24.85
N LEU A 56 6.03 6.47 25.20
CA LEU A 56 5.87 5.36 24.26
C LEU A 56 4.41 5.19 23.83
N ALA A 57 3.46 5.23 24.78
CA ALA A 57 2.04 5.13 24.48
C ALA A 57 1.55 6.30 23.62
N LEU A 58 2.04 7.52 23.89
CA LEU A 58 1.77 8.70 23.06
C LEU A 58 2.30 8.51 21.64
N ALA A 59 3.55 8.06 21.47
CA ALA A 59 4.10 7.79 20.15
C ALA A 59 3.32 6.71 19.37
N MET A 60 2.93 5.62 20.03
CA MET A 60 2.07 4.60 19.42
C MET A 60 0.71 5.17 19.00
N SER A 61 0.14 6.08 19.80
CA SER A 61 -1.09 6.79 19.46
C SER A 61 -0.90 7.69 18.24
N HIS A 62 0.21 8.44 18.18
CA HIS A 62 0.57 9.30 17.04
C HIS A 62 0.56 8.52 15.73
N TRP A 63 1.27 7.38 15.69
CA TRP A 63 1.35 6.53 14.50
C TRP A 63 0.01 5.92 14.10
N ASN A 64 -0.80 5.54 15.10
CA ASN A 64 -2.18 5.09 14.84
C ASN A 64 -3.03 6.22 14.25
N ASN A 65 -2.93 7.43 14.79
CA ASN A 65 -3.67 8.61 14.32
C ASN A 65 -3.28 9.00 12.88
N ILE A 66 -2.00 8.83 12.52
CA ILE A 66 -1.52 8.96 11.14
C ILE A 66 -2.13 7.88 10.24
N ALA A 67 -2.18 6.63 10.70
CA ALA A 67 -2.68 5.51 9.91
C ALA A 67 -4.22 5.47 9.75
N ILE A 68 -4.98 6.09 10.65
CA ILE A 68 -6.43 6.32 10.45
C ILE A 68 -6.72 7.65 9.76
N GLU A 69 -5.67 8.31 9.24
CA GLU A 69 -5.72 9.52 8.44
C GLU A 69 -6.50 10.68 9.10
N ASN A 70 -6.52 10.74 10.44
CA ASN A 70 -7.31 11.71 11.20
C ASN A 70 -6.46 12.90 11.65
N VAL A 71 -6.41 13.94 10.82
CA VAL A 71 -5.70 15.19 11.11
C VAL A 71 -6.13 15.81 12.44
N THR A 72 -7.41 15.71 12.81
CA THR A 72 -7.86 16.30 14.09
C THR A 72 -7.20 15.60 15.28
N SER A 73 -7.13 14.26 15.26
CA SER A 73 -6.48 13.48 16.31
C SER A 73 -4.98 13.70 16.34
N ILE A 74 -4.30 13.70 15.18
CA ILE A 74 -2.87 14.02 15.08
C ILE A 74 -2.57 15.40 15.70
N MET A 75 -3.40 16.39 15.39
CA MET A 75 -3.18 17.77 15.86
C MET A 75 -3.43 17.96 17.36
N GLN A 76 -4.14 17.06 18.04
CA GLN A 76 -4.31 17.12 19.51
C GLN A 76 -3.01 16.84 20.26
N GLU A 77 -2.03 16.21 19.62
CA GLU A 77 -0.79 15.77 20.25
C GLU A 77 0.28 16.87 20.26
N TYR A 78 0.21 17.82 19.33
CA TYR A 78 1.20 18.89 19.18
C TYR A 78 1.01 20.06 20.14
N ALA A 79 2.13 20.52 20.72
CA ALA A 79 2.16 21.78 21.43
C ALA A 79 1.92 22.99 20.49
N PRO A 80 1.40 24.12 20.98
CA PRO A 80 1.07 25.29 20.13
C PRO A 80 2.22 25.82 19.26
N ASN A 81 3.45 25.74 19.75
CA ASN A 81 4.69 26.20 19.10
C ASN A 81 5.59 25.05 18.62
N ALA A 82 5.03 23.85 18.43
CA ALA A 82 5.79 22.69 17.99
C ALA A 82 6.40 22.89 16.60
N THR A 83 7.42 22.10 16.26
CA THR A 83 8.05 22.08 14.94
C THR A 83 8.07 20.68 14.37
N LEU A 84 7.65 20.53 13.11
CA LEU A 84 7.74 19.31 12.32
C LEU A 84 8.82 19.48 11.25
N HIS A 85 9.82 18.61 11.27
CA HIS A 85 10.84 18.47 10.23
C HIS A 85 10.50 17.27 9.35
N TRP A 86 10.05 17.53 8.12
CA TRP A 86 9.78 16.50 7.13
C TRP A 86 10.96 16.38 6.19
N VAL A 87 11.64 15.24 6.19
CA VAL A 87 12.87 15.02 5.42
C VAL A 87 12.67 13.90 4.40
N GLY A 88 12.51 14.28 3.12
CA GLY A 88 12.35 13.33 2.01
C GLY A 88 10.93 12.79 1.85
N GLY A 89 10.73 11.95 0.83
CA GLY A 89 9.42 11.40 0.48
C GLY A 89 8.52 12.41 -0.25
N PRO A 90 7.18 12.31 -0.09
CA PRO A 90 6.21 13.09 -0.88
C PRO A 90 6.12 14.57 -0.49
N LEU A 91 6.56 14.92 0.71
CA LEU A 91 6.61 16.28 1.27
C LEU A 91 8.04 16.54 1.76
N THR A 92 8.45 17.80 1.90
CA THR A 92 9.75 18.14 2.51
C THR A 92 9.71 19.58 3.01
N GLY A 93 10.22 19.81 4.22
CA GLY A 93 10.28 21.14 4.79
C GLY A 93 10.40 21.14 6.31
N THR A 94 10.36 22.34 6.88
CA THR A 94 10.23 22.56 8.32
C THR A 94 9.00 23.42 8.54
N TYR A 95 8.11 22.96 9.43
CA TYR A 95 6.79 23.54 9.65
C TYR A 95 6.63 23.85 11.13
N THR A 96 6.43 25.12 11.47
CA THR A 96 6.36 25.56 12.86
C THR A 96 4.97 26.07 13.20
N GLY A 97 4.48 25.66 14.37
CA GLY A 97 3.17 25.98 14.88
C GLY A 97 2.06 25.12 14.26
N THR A 98 0.96 24.99 14.99
CA THR A 98 -0.13 24.07 14.68
C THR A 98 -0.77 24.29 13.30
N SER A 99 -0.81 25.53 12.81
CA SER A 99 -1.36 25.83 11.48
C SER A 99 -0.55 25.21 10.34
N GLN A 100 0.78 25.36 10.35
CA GLN A 100 1.63 24.81 9.29
C GLN A 100 1.69 23.28 9.35
N ILE A 101 1.74 22.73 10.56
CA ILE A 101 1.76 21.28 10.81
C ILE A 101 0.44 20.66 10.35
N SER A 102 -0.72 21.24 10.72
CA SER A 102 -2.04 20.75 10.28
C SER A 102 -2.21 20.78 8.76
N SER A 103 -1.74 21.84 8.10
CA SER A 103 -1.75 21.91 6.63
C SER A 103 -0.90 20.82 5.99
N THR A 104 0.25 20.50 6.59
CA THR A 104 1.16 19.47 6.11
C THR A 104 0.56 18.07 6.28
N TRP A 105 0.00 17.75 7.45
CA TRP A 105 -0.71 16.49 7.65
C TRP A 105 -1.93 16.35 6.75
N THR A 106 -2.70 17.42 6.54
CA THR A 106 -3.82 17.42 5.59
C THR A 106 -3.37 17.09 4.16
N LYS A 107 -2.22 17.61 3.73
CA LYS A 107 -1.65 17.24 2.43
C LYS A 107 -1.31 15.75 2.39
N PHE A 108 -0.64 15.24 3.43
CA PHE A 108 -0.29 13.83 3.53
C PHE A 108 -1.52 12.91 3.47
N THR A 109 -2.54 13.16 4.31
CA THR A 109 -3.75 12.33 4.36
C THR A 109 -4.56 12.36 3.07
N ASN A 110 -4.48 13.45 2.29
CA ASN A 110 -5.12 13.52 0.98
C ASN A 110 -4.35 12.81 -0.14
N LEU A 111 -3.08 12.45 0.07
CA LEU A 111 -2.31 11.70 -0.93
C LEU A 111 -2.68 10.22 -0.98
N TYR A 112 -3.24 9.68 0.11
CA TYR A 112 -3.42 8.24 0.30
C TYR A 112 -4.86 7.91 0.67
N GLU A 113 -5.37 6.81 0.14
CA GLU A 113 -6.70 6.27 0.48
C GLU A 113 -6.64 5.15 1.54
N ALA A 114 -5.44 4.64 1.82
CA ALA A 114 -5.18 3.70 2.89
C ALA A 114 -3.74 3.82 3.38
N VAL A 115 -3.58 3.84 4.71
CA VAL A 115 -2.30 3.87 5.41
C VAL A 115 -2.29 2.78 6.49
N PHE A 116 -1.27 1.93 6.48
CA PHE A 116 -1.00 0.96 7.56
C PHE A 116 0.42 1.12 8.03
N TRP A 117 0.70 0.84 9.31
CA TRP A 117 2.04 1.01 9.84
C TRP A 117 2.48 -0.15 10.72
N TYR A 118 3.80 -0.34 10.80
CA TYR A 118 4.42 -1.18 11.82
C TYR A 118 5.81 -0.68 12.17
N ALA A 119 6.27 -1.03 13.37
CA ALA A 119 7.65 -0.78 13.80
C ALA A 119 8.58 -1.91 13.30
N ILE A 120 9.66 -1.54 12.61
CA ILE A 120 10.65 -2.50 12.08
C ILE A 120 11.41 -3.16 13.24
N THR A 121 11.74 -2.36 14.26
CA THR A 121 12.29 -2.80 15.54
C THR A 121 11.57 -2.06 16.66
N PRO A 122 11.58 -2.59 17.90
CA PRO A 122 10.96 -1.89 19.03
C PRO A 122 11.42 -0.43 19.14
N PRO A 123 10.50 0.54 19.35
CA PRO A 123 10.87 1.92 19.61
C PRO A 123 11.73 2.06 20.86
N THR A 124 12.55 3.11 20.89
CA THR A 124 13.39 3.44 22.04
C THR A 124 12.89 4.73 22.69
N VAL A 125 12.93 4.78 24.02
CA VAL A 125 12.55 5.97 24.80
C VAL A 125 13.74 6.41 25.62
N VAL A 126 14.12 7.68 25.49
CA VAL A 126 15.23 8.28 26.22
C VAL A 126 14.72 9.48 27.00
N LYS A 127 15.00 9.53 28.30
CA LYS A 127 14.72 10.69 29.13
C LYS A 127 15.73 11.80 28.82
N THR A 128 15.24 13.01 28.59
CA THR A 128 16.06 14.21 28.36
C THR A 128 15.95 15.17 29.54
N SER A 129 16.69 16.29 29.50
CA SER A 129 16.62 17.31 30.54
C SER A 129 15.26 18.02 30.62
N SER A 130 14.49 18.03 29.53
CA SER A 130 13.23 18.76 29.40
C SER A 130 12.00 17.87 29.15
N GLY A 131 12.19 16.55 29.01
CA GLY A 131 11.10 15.61 28.76
C GLY A 131 11.62 14.25 28.28
N TYR A 132 11.09 13.77 27.16
CA TYR A 132 11.45 12.47 26.58
C TYR A 132 11.58 12.55 25.07
N THR A 133 12.49 11.75 24.52
CA THR A 133 12.63 11.53 23.09
C THR A 133 12.28 10.07 22.79
N VAL A 134 11.38 9.86 21.84
CA VAL A 134 11.05 8.53 21.30
C VAL A 134 11.63 8.43 19.90
N MET A 135 12.38 7.36 19.62
CA MET A 135 12.94 7.09 18.29
C MET A 135 12.45 5.74 17.79
N ALA A 136 11.97 5.70 16.54
CA ALA A 136 11.46 4.48 15.94
C ALA A 136 11.78 4.38 14.44
N PRO A 137 12.32 3.24 13.97
CA PRO A 137 12.29 2.88 12.57
C PRO A 137 10.94 2.22 12.24
N LEU A 138 10.17 2.86 11.37
CA LEU A 138 8.81 2.48 11.01
C LEU A 138 8.69 2.23 9.50
N GLN A 139 7.70 1.43 9.12
CA GLN A 139 7.24 1.38 7.75
C GLN A 139 5.75 1.69 7.70
N PHE A 140 5.39 2.60 6.80
CA PHE A 140 4.00 2.87 6.45
C PHE A 140 3.74 2.29 5.06
N VAL A 141 2.85 1.32 4.96
CA VAL A 141 2.31 0.84 3.69
C VAL A 141 1.23 1.82 3.26
N VAL A 142 1.40 2.43 2.10
CA VAL A 142 0.52 3.50 1.62
C VAL A 142 -0.03 3.19 0.23
N THR A 143 -1.32 3.45 0.04
CA THR A 143 -2.01 3.33 -1.25
C THR A 143 -2.37 4.72 -1.75
N PRO A 144 -1.74 5.22 -2.83
CA PRO A 144 -2.04 6.55 -3.36
C PRO A 144 -3.47 6.67 -3.87
N ALA A 145 -4.18 7.73 -3.48
CA ALA A 145 -5.54 8.00 -3.97
C ALA A 145 -5.58 8.23 -5.50
N SER A 146 -4.47 8.71 -6.08
CA SER A 146 -4.34 8.93 -7.52
C SER A 146 -3.93 7.70 -8.33
N ASP A 147 -3.38 6.69 -7.66
CA ASP A 147 -2.91 5.44 -8.27
C ASP A 147 -3.09 4.27 -7.29
N PRO A 148 -4.33 3.85 -7.03
CA PRO A 148 -4.66 2.91 -5.96
C PRO A 148 -4.15 1.48 -6.20
N ILE A 149 -3.64 1.20 -7.41
CA ILE A 149 -3.00 -0.07 -7.76
C ILE A 149 -1.49 -0.08 -7.51
N HIS A 150 -0.92 1.05 -7.11
CA HIS A 150 0.50 1.21 -6.88
C HIS A 150 0.79 1.51 -5.41
N THR A 151 0.43 0.55 -4.56
CA THR A 151 0.83 0.55 -3.15
C THR A 151 2.35 0.49 -3.03
N TYR A 152 2.91 1.26 -2.11
CA TYR A 152 4.34 1.24 -1.81
C TYR A 152 4.57 1.50 -0.32
N ILE A 153 5.84 1.49 0.10
CA ILE A 153 6.23 1.67 1.49
C ILE A 153 6.93 3.01 1.69
N LEU A 154 6.53 3.74 2.70
CA LEU A 154 7.32 4.82 3.28
C LEU A 154 8.17 4.21 4.40
N ASN A 155 9.47 4.11 4.17
CA ASN A 155 10.41 3.70 5.21
C ASN A 155 10.79 4.95 6.01
N VAL A 156 10.29 5.02 7.25
CA VAL A 156 10.35 6.21 8.10
C VAL A 156 11.33 5.97 9.23
N THR A 157 12.20 6.94 9.49
CA THR A 157 12.92 7.05 10.76
C THR A 157 12.37 8.26 11.48
N GLU A 158 11.73 8.02 12.61
CA GLU A 158 11.02 9.05 13.34
C GLU A 158 11.68 9.36 14.67
N THR A 159 11.67 10.65 15.03
CA THR A 159 12.10 11.14 16.34
C THR A 159 11.03 12.09 16.87
N LEU A 160 10.46 11.76 18.03
CA LEU A 160 9.38 12.49 18.68
C LEU A 160 9.86 13.01 20.03
N ASP A 161 9.92 14.34 20.19
CA ASP A 161 10.30 14.98 21.44
C ASP A 161 9.05 15.48 22.18
N TYR A 162 8.81 14.89 23.34
CA TYR A 162 7.72 15.24 24.24
C TYR A 162 8.22 16.10 25.40
N GLN A 163 7.47 17.16 25.71
CA GLN A 163 7.71 18.00 26.89
C GLN A 163 6.42 18.22 27.68
N PRO A 164 6.51 18.46 29.00
CA PRO A 164 5.34 18.77 29.81
C PRO A 164 4.84 20.19 29.47
N VAL A 165 3.64 20.28 28.94
CA VAL A 165 2.91 21.52 28.65
C VAL A 165 1.59 21.47 29.41
N ASN A 166 1.39 22.40 30.34
CA ASN A 166 0.20 22.45 31.21
C ASN A 166 -0.09 21.14 31.99
N GLY A 167 0.94 20.36 32.30
CA GLY A 167 0.81 19.11 33.06
C GLY A 167 0.65 17.85 32.21
N GLU A 168 0.59 17.97 30.88
CA GLU A 168 0.51 16.84 29.95
C GLU A 168 1.75 16.81 29.04
N TYR A 169 2.18 15.62 28.61
CA TYR A 169 3.26 15.51 27.65
C TYR A 169 2.73 15.78 26.24
N MET A 170 3.22 16.86 25.62
CA MET A 170 2.87 17.24 24.25
C MET A 170 4.09 17.17 23.33
N LEU A 171 3.85 16.88 22.06
CA LEU A 171 4.87 16.82 21.03
C LEU A 171 5.33 18.24 20.68
N VAL A 172 6.61 18.55 20.96
CA VAL A 172 7.19 19.88 20.70
C VAL A 172 8.11 19.90 19.50
N ASN A 173 8.68 18.75 19.15
CA ASN A 173 9.52 18.59 17.98
C ASN A 173 9.33 17.19 17.40
N GLU A 174 9.16 17.12 16.09
CA GLU A 174 9.09 15.87 15.34
C GLU A 174 10.07 15.92 14.17
N VAL A 175 10.82 14.85 13.99
CA VAL A 175 11.58 14.60 12.77
C VAL A 175 11.01 13.37 12.09
N TRP A 176 10.38 13.59 10.94
CA TRP A 176 9.78 12.58 10.09
C TRP A 176 10.65 12.40 8.84
N MET A 177 11.59 11.45 8.90
CA MET A 177 12.53 11.19 7.79
C MET A 177 12.03 10.02 6.94
N VAL A 178 11.72 10.28 5.67
CA VAL A 178 11.03 9.33 4.79
C VAL A 178 11.87 8.97 3.59
N LYS A 179 11.92 7.67 3.31
CA LYS A 179 12.40 7.14 2.04
C LYS A 179 11.35 6.19 1.45
N PRO A 180 10.71 6.54 0.32
CA PRO A 180 9.85 5.61 -0.41
C PRO A 180 10.63 4.38 -0.87
N LEU A 181 10.03 3.21 -0.73
CA LEU A 181 10.52 1.91 -1.18
C LEU A 181 9.41 1.16 -1.90
N ASP A 182 9.78 0.40 -2.93
CA ASP A 182 8.89 -0.60 -3.51
C ASP A 182 8.59 -1.72 -2.50
N LEU A 183 7.38 -2.27 -2.57
CA LEU A 183 6.97 -3.44 -1.77
C LEU A 183 7.98 -4.59 -1.89
N SER A 184 8.50 -4.83 -3.09
CA SER A 184 9.47 -5.90 -3.36
C SER A 184 10.82 -5.73 -2.63
N VAL A 185 11.19 -4.49 -2.27
CA VAL A 185 12.44 -4.21 -1.54
C VAL A 185 12.25 -4.48 -0.05
N ALA A 186 11.06 -4.18 0.49
CA ALA A 186 10.77 -4.38 1.91
C ALA A 186 10.31 -5.82 2.23
N LEU A 187 9.67 -6.49 1.29
CA LEU A 187 9.14 -7.85 1.43
C LEU A 187 9.78 -8.78 0.40
N ALA A 188 10.78 -9.55 0.85
CA ALA A 188 11.49 -10.49 -0.01
C ALA A 188 10.53 -11.50 -0.66
N GLY A 189 10.65 -11.68 -1.98
CA GLY A 189 9.81 -12.58 -2.77
C GLY A 189 8.48 -11.98 -3.23
N TYR A 190 8.13 -10.77 -2.79
CA TYR A 190 6.94 -10.07 -3.30
C TYR A 190 7.25 -9.44 -4.68
N PRO A 191 6.46 -9.71 -5.74
CA PRO A 191 6.66 -9.08 -7.04
C PRO A 191 6.41 -7.57 -6.96
N THR A 192 7.11 -6.78 -7.77
CA THR A 192 6.81 -5.34 -7.89
C THR A 192 5.36 -5.14 -8.31
N SER A 193 4.72 -4.08 -7.83
CA SER A 193 3.39 -3.62 -8.29
C SER A 193 3.33 -3.54 -9.81
N GLN A 194 4.38 -3.01 -10.44
CA GLN A 194 4.52 -2.96 -11.89
C GLN A 194 4.46 -4.35 -12.55
N ALA A 195 5.22 -5.33 -12.04
CA ALA A 195 5.19 -6.70 -12.58
C ALA A 195 3.81 -7.35 -12.44
N LEU A 196 3.13 -7.17 -11.31
CA LEU A 196 1.76 -7.68 -11.12
C LEU A 196 0.79 -7.07 -12.14
N GLN A 197 0.81 -5.74 -12.26
CA GLN A 197 -0.03 -5.03 -13.22
C GLN A 197 0.27 -5.44 -14.67
N THR A 198 1.55 -5.60 -15.02
CA THR A 198 1.97 -6.10 -16.33
C THR A 198 1.37 -7.47 -16.63
N GLN A 199 1.41 -8.40 -15.66
CA GLN A 199 0.83 -9.73 -15.84
C GLN A 199 -0.70 -9.69 -15.94
N MET A 200 -1.37 -8.85 -15.14
CA MET A 200 -2.83 -8.67 -15.22
C MET A 200 -3.26 -8.14 -16.59
N VAL A 201 -2.62 -7.09 -17.08
CA VAL A 201 -2.93 -6.49 -18.39
C VAL A 201 -2.61 -7.47 -19.52
N LEU A 202 -1.48 -8.20 -19.42
CA LEU A 202 -1.13 -9.22 -20.40
C LEU A 202 -2.17 -10.34 -20.44
N ALA A 203 -2.64 -10.80 -19.28
CA ALA A 203 -3.70 -11.81 -19.19
C ALA A 203 -5.02 -11.32 -19.84
N GLN A 204 -5.38 -10.05 -19.67
CA GLN A 204 -6.55 -9.44 -20.32
C GLN A 204 -6.38 -9.39 -21.85
N ALA A 205 -5.18 -9.10 -22.36
CA ALA A 205 -4.93 -9.13 -23.80
C ALA A 205 -5.04 -10.55 -24.37
N TYR A 206 -4.50 -11.56 -23.67
CA TYR A 206 -4.70 -12.96 -24.06
C TYR A 206 -6.17 -13.37 -24.04
N ALA A 207 -6.93 -12.93 -23.03
CA ALA A 207 -8.38 -13.17 -22.97
C ALA A 207 -9.11 -12.53 -24.16
N HIS A 208 -8.74 -11.29 -24.53
CA HIS A 208 -9.27 -10.59 -25.70
C HIS A 208 -9.08 -11.38 -26.99
N TRP A 209 -7.84 -11.78 -27.28
CA TRP A 209 -7.55 -12.56 -28.49
C TRP A 209 -8.21 -13.95 -28.47
N ASN A 210 -8.33 -14.56 -27.30
CA ASN A 210 -9.12 -15.78 -27.14
C ASN A 210 -10.60 -15.54 -27.43
N ALA A 211 -11.19 -14.44 -26.98
CA ALA A 211 -12.58 -14.10 -27.28
C ALA A 211 -12.81 -13.89 -28.79
N ILE A 212 -11.83 -13.32 -29.49
CA ILE A 212 -11.82 -13.22 -30.96
C ILE A 212 -11.78 -14.61 -31.60
N GLY A 213 -10.92 -15.51 -31.11
CA GLY A 213 -10.86 -16.91 -31.56
C GLY A 213 -12.05 -17.79 -31.16
N ILE A 214 -12.87 -17.36 -30.21
CA ILE A 214 -14.16 -17.97 -29.86
C ILE A 214 -15.31 -17.36 -30.69
N GLU A 215 -14.98 -16.37 -31.54
CA GLU A 215 -15.90 -15.68 -32.43
C GLU A 215 -17.12 -15.07 -31.69
N ASN A 216 -16.97 -14.73 -30.41
CA ASN A 216 -18.07 -14.25 -29.59
C ASN A 216 -17.99 -12.73 -29.40
N ALA A 217 -18.69 -12.00 -30.27
CA ALA A 217 -18.75 -10.54 -30.24
C ALA A 217 -19.18 -9.96 -28.88
N SER A 218 -20.05 -10.66 -28.13
CA SER A 218 -20.48 -10.20 -26.80
C SER A 218 -19.38 -10.32 -25.77
N LEU A 219 -18.59 -11.40 -25.78
CA LEU A 219 -17.40 -11.54 -24.92
C LEU A 219 -16.39 -10.44 -25.25
N ILE A 220 -16.04 -10.29 -26.52
CA ILE A 220 -15.09 -9.29 -26.99
C ILE A 220 -15.53 -7.88 -26.58
N THR A 221 -16.81 -7.53 -26.81
CA THR A 221 -17.32 -6.18 -26.50
C THR A 221 -17.36 -5.91 -24.98
N SER A 222 -17.53 -6.93 -24.14
CA SER A 222 -17.61 -6.76 -22.69
C SER A 222 -16.32 -6.21 -22.06
N GLU A 223 -15.21 -6.31 -22.78
CA GLU A 223 -13.89 -5.85 -22.36
C GLU A 223 -13.66 -4.35 -22.62
N TYR A 224 -14.51 -3.72 -23.44
CA TYR A 224 -14.40 -2.30 -23.80
C TYR A 224 -15.15 -1.38 -22.85
N GLN A 225 -14.59 -0.19 -22.66
CA GLN A 225 -15.30 0.93 -22.07
C GLN A 225 -16.44 1.42 -22.97
N SER A 226 -17.44 2.05 -22.38
CA SER A 226 -18.65 2.51 -23.09
C SER A 226 -18.35 3.48 -24.24
N ASN A 227 -17.29 4.28 -24.14
CA ASN A 227 -16.84 5.26 -25.12
C ASN A 227 -15.55 4.84 -25.87
N ALA A 228 -15.18 3.56 -25.82
CA ALA A 228 -13.95 3.08 -26.44
C ALA A 228 -13.93 3.24 -27.97
N VAL A 229 -12.75 3.18 -28.56
CA VAL A 229 -12.56 3.28 -30.02
C VAL A 229 -11.83 2.04 -30.56
N LEU A 230 -12.41 1.39 -31.57
CA LEU A 230 -11.75 0.36 -32.37
C LEU A 230 -11.36 0.96 -33.73
N MET A 231 -10.07 0.96 -34.04
CA MET A 231 -9.55 1.35 -35.35
C MET A 231 -9.14 0.10 -36.12
N TRP A 232 -9.90 -0.24 -37.15
CA TRP A 232 -9.63 -1.39 -38.01
C TRP A 232 -8.97 -0.94 -39.30
N VAL A 233 -7.74 -1.40 -39.56
CA VAL A 233 -6.95 -0.99 -40.72
C VAL A 233 -6.62 -2.21 -41.58
N GLY A 234 -7.24 -2.32 -42.75
CA GLY A 234 -6.98 -3.37 -43.72
C GLY A 234 -7.69 -4.69 -43.44
N GLY A 235 -7.50 -5.66 -44.33
CA GLY A 235 -8.14 -6.97 -44.23
C GLY A 235 -9.64 -6.95 -44.56
N PRO A 236 -10.46 -7.79 -43.90
CA PRO A 236 -11.85 -8.03 -44.28
C PRO A 236 -12.82 -6.88 -43.93
N LEU A 237 -12.43 -6.02 -42.99
CA LEU A 237 -13.19 -4.86 -42.53
C LEU A 237 -12.26 -3.64 -42.51
N THR A 238 -12.79 -2.43 -42.44
CA THR A 238 -12.00 -1.21 -42.29
C THR A 238 -12.88 -0.09 -41.75
N GLY A 239 -12.34 0.72 -40.83
CA GLY A 239 -12.99 1.90 -40.31
C GLY A 239 -12.64 2.20 -38.86
N ASN A 240 -13.21 3.29 -38.34
CA ASN A 240 -13.12 3.67 -36.94
C ASN A 240 -14.51 3.50 -36.31
N TYR A 241 -14.60 2.74 -35.24
CA TYR A 241 -15.85 2.38 -34.58
C TYR A 241 -15.81 2.84 -33.12
N THR A 242 -16.70 3.75 -32.76
CA THR A 242 -16.74 4.35 -31.41
C THR A 242 -17.94 3.83 -30.63
N GLY A 243 -17.68 3.45 -29.38
CA GLY A 243 -18.65 2.96 -28.43
C GLY A 243 -19.03 1.48 -28.64
N THR A 244 -19.44 0.85 -27.54
CA THR A 244 -19.66 -0.60 -27.48
C THR A 244 -20.68 -1.12 -28.51
N THR A 245 -21.71 -0.35 -28.85
CA THR A 245 -22.67 -0.74 -29.90
C THR A 245 -22.02 -0.89 -31.28
N SER A 246 -21.22 0.09 -31.70
CA SER A 246 -20.57 0.06 -33.02
C SER A 246 -19.47 -0.99 -33.08
N ILE A 247 -18.74 -1.15 -31.97
CA ILE A 247 -17.71 -2.18 -31.80
C ILE A 247 -18.33 -3.58 -31.86
N ASN A 248 -19.43 -3.83 -31.14
CA ASN A 248 -20.13 -5.11 -31.15
C ASN A 248 -20.64 -5.50 -32.55
N GLN A 249 -21.22 -4.54 -33.27
CA GLN A 249 -21.66 -4.75 -34.65
C GLN A 249 -20.49 -5.08 -35.58
N THR A 250 -19.31 -4.53 -35.31
CA THR A 250 -18.09 -4.81 -36.08
C THR A 250 -17.57 -6.21 -35.81
N TRP A 251 -17.44 -6.61 -34.54
CA TRP A 251 -17.06 -7.97 -34.18
C TRP A 251 -18.08 -9.01 -34.62
N THR A 252 -19.37 -8.71 -34.56
CA THR A 252 -20.42 -9.60 -35.10
C THR A 252 -20.26 -9.81 -36.60
N ARG A 253 -19.95 -8.74 -37.36
CA ARG A 253 -19.66 -8.87 -38.79
C ARG A 253 -18.43 -9.73 -39.02
N PHE A 254 -17.35 -9.55 -38.24
CA PHE A 254 -16.15 -10.38 -38.32
C PHE A 254 -16.46 -11.86 -38.04
N SER A 255 -17.14 -12.18 -36.94
CA SER A 255 -17.52 -13.55 -36.58
C SER A 255 -18.36 -14.23 -37.66
N ASN A 256 -19.23 -13.49 -38.34
CA ASN A 256 -20.07 -14.03 -39.41
C ASN A 256 -19.31 -14.29 -40.73
N LEU A 257 -18.04 -13.91 -40.84
CA LEU A 257 -17.21 -14.23 -42.02
C LEU A 257 -16.61 -15.63 -41.96
N TYR A 258 -16.46 -16.21 -40.76
CA TYR A 258 -15.62 -17.38 -40.54
C TYR A 258 -16.35 -18.48 -39.76
N VAL A 259 -16.18 -19.72 -40.23
CA VAL A 259 -16.65 -20.94 -39.55
C VAL A 259 -15.94 -21.11 -38.21
N TYR A 260 -14.63 -20.88 -38.20
CA TYR A 260 -13.83 -20.80 -36.99
C TYR A 260 -12.54 -20.01 -37.26
N VAL A 261 -11.89 -19.61 -36.18
CA VAL A 261 -10.73 -18.74 -36.10
C VAL A 261 -9.80 -19.31 -35.05
N VAL A 262 -8.54 -19.55 -35.42
CA VAL A 262 -7.50 -19.89 -34.45
C VAL A 262 -6.42 -18.85 -34.50
N TRP A 263 -5.78 -18.60 -33.36
CA TRP A 263 -4.80 -17.54 -33.26
C TRP A 263 -3.58 -17.96 -32.46
N TYR A 264 -2.47 -17.30 -32.73
CA TYR A 264 -1.27 -17.38 -31.90
C TYR A 264 -0.46 -16.09 -32.00
N ALA A 265 0.36 -15.84 -30.99
CA ALA A 265 1.33 -14.74 -31.00
C ALA A 265 2.64 -15.22 -31.65
N ILE A 266 3.13 -14.48 -32.65
CA ILE A 266 4.38 -14.77 -33.38
C ILE A 266 5.59 -14.53 -32.46
N MET A 267 5.46 -13.59 -31.53
CA MET A 267 6.42 -13.31 -30.48
C MET A 267 5.68 -12.87 -29.20
N PRO A 268 6.31 -12.96 -28.03
CA PRO A 268 5.69 -12.49 -26.79
C PRO A 268 5.19 -11.04 -26.92
N PRO A 269 3.91 -10.76 -26.60
CA PRO A 269 3.39 -9.41 -26.60
C PRO A 269 4.15 -8.53 -25.59
N THR A 270 4.25 -7.24 -25.90
CA THR A 270 4.91 -6.27 -25.01
C THR A 270 3.87 -5.45 -24.26
N VAL A 271 4.11 -5.19 -22.98
CA VAL A 271 3.24 -4.34 -22.13
C VAL A 271 4.03 -3.12 -21.67
N THR A 272 3.44 -1.94 -21.84
CA THR A 272 3.95 -0.66 -21.30
C THR A 272 2.93 -0.08 -20.34
N LEU A 273 3.36 0.30 -19.14
CA LEU A 273 2.51 0.91 -18.10
C LEU A 273 2.86 2.39 -17.94
N SER A 274 1.85 3.23 -17.72
CA SER A 274 1.99 4.66 -17.42
C SER A 274 0.85 5.10 -16.51
N GLY A 275 1.06 5.01 -15.19
CA GLY A 275 0.02 5.25 -14.19
C GLY A 275 -1.18 4.31 -14.42
N THR A 276 -2.38 4.88 -14.54
CA THR A 276 -3.62 4.13 -14.78
C THR A 276 -3.85 3.74 -16.25
N LYS A 277 -2.85 3.89 -17.13
CA LYS A 277 -2.90 3.49 -18.53
C LYS A 277 -1.93 2.36 -18.82
N ALA A 278 -2.34 1.44 -19.68
CA ALA A 278 -1.49 0.37 -20.16
C ALA A 278 -1.65 0.21 -21.68
N THR A 279 -0.55 -0.11 -22.36
CA THR A 279 -0.57 -0.44 -23.79
C THR A 279 0.04 -1.81 -24.00
N VAL A 280 -0.69 -2.69 -24.68
CA VAL A 280 -0.21 -3.99 -25.13
C VAL A 280 -0.05 -3.96 -26.63
N VAL A 281 1.10 -4.43 -27.13
CA VAL A 281 1.31 -4.63 -28.56
C VAL A 281 1.52 -6.12 -28.81
N GLY A 282 0.65 -6.69 -29.64
CA GLY A 282 0.71 -8.08 -30.07
C GLY A 282 1.03 -8.17 -31.57
N TYR A 283 1.96 -9.05 -31.93
CA TYR A 283 2.17 -9.49 -33.31
C TYR A 283 1.58 -10.89 -33.44
N LEU A 284 0.44 -10.97 -34.11
CA LEU A 284 -0.46 -12.11 -34.04
C LEU A 284 -0.72 -12.66 -35.44
N GLN A 285 -1.03 -13.94 -35.52
CA GLN A 285 -1.62 -14.52 -36.71
C GLN A 285 -2.94 -15.16 -36.34
N PHE A 286 -3.99 -14.78 -37.08
CA PHE A 286 -5.29 -15.44 -37.03
C PHE A 286 -5.45 -16.27 -38.29
N VAL A 287 -5.45 -17.59 -38.16
CA VAL A 287 -5.82 -18.48 -39.26
C VAL A 287 -7.34 -18.54 -39.30
N VAL A 288 -7.91 -18.15 -40.43
CA VAL A 288 -9.35 -17.99 -40.58
C VAL A 288 -9.91 -18.94 -41.63
N PHE A 289 -11.11 -19.44 -41.38
CA PHE A 289 -11.78 -20.44 -42.22
C PHE A 289 -13.11 -19.87 -42.71
N PRO A 290 -13.16 -19.25 -43.91
CA PRO A 290 -14.35 -18.51 -44.33
C PRO A 290 -15.56 -19.40 -44.59
N PHE A 291 -16.75 -18.87 -44.34
CA PHE A 291 -17.98 -19.52 -44.79
C PHE A 291 -18.05 -19.57 -46.33
N PRO A 292 -18.57 -20.66 -46.93
CA PRO A 292 -18.92 -20.67 -48.34
C PRO A 292 -19.94 -19.58 -48.66
N THR A 293 -19.75 -18.91 -49.78
CA THR A 293 -20.70 -17.92 -50.30
C THR A 293 -21.12 -18.31 -51.73
N SER A 294 -22.18 -17.67 -52.24
CA SER A 294 -22.59 -17.87 -53.64
C SER A 294 -21.49 -17.46 -54.64
N SER A 295 -20.65 -16.48 -54.29
CA SER A 295 -19.52 -16.03 -55.11
C SER A 295 -18.24 -16.84 -54.86
N ASN A 296 -18.13 -17.56 -53.75
CA ASN A 296 -17.01 -18.41 -53.41
C ASN A 296 -17.49 -19.68 -52.68
N PRO A 297 -17.95 -20.71 -53.41
CA PRO A 297 -18.55 -21.89 -52.81
C PRO A 297 -17.55 -22.83 -52.14
N THR A 298 -16.24 -22.68 -52.42
CA THR A 298 -15.16 -23.50 -51.85
C THR A 298 -14.04 -22.59 -51.33
N PRO A 299 -14.29 -21.80 -50.27
CA PRO A 299 -13.30 -20.88 -49.75
C PRO A 299 -12.12 -21.65 -49.15
N HIS A 300 -10.94 -21.06 -49.29
CA HIS A 300 -9.71 -21.56 -48.68
C HIS A 300 -9.44 -20.84 -47.37
N SER A 301 -8.83 -21.54 -46.43
CA SER A 301 -8.25 -20.89 -45.26
C SER A 301 -7.10 -19.98 -45.67
N TYR A 302 -6.96 -18.89 -44.92
CA TYR A 302 -5.86 -17.95 -45.08
C TYR A 302 -5.53 -17.35 -43.71
N VAL A 303 -4.50 -16.50 -43.67
CA VAL A 303 -3.99 -15.94 -42.43
C VAL A 303 -4.18 -14.44 -42.43
N LEU A 304 -4.69 -13.91 -41.33
CA LEU A 304 -4.66 -12.50 -41.02
C LEU A 304 -3.41 -12.27 -40.18
N ASN A 305 -2.39 -11.64 -40.76
CA ASN A 305 -1.25 -11.16 -40.00
C ASN A 305 -1.65 -9.84 -39.34
N VAL A 306 -1.68 -9.81 -38.02
CA VAL A 306 -2.25 -8.71 -37.25
C VAL A 306 -1.16 -8.08 -36.37
N THR A 307 -1.00 -6.77 -36.49
CA THR A 307 -0.38 -5.97 -35.43
C THR A 307 -1.50 -5.33 -34.65
N ASP A 308 -1.70 -5.79 -33.43
CA ASP A 308 -2.75 -5.30 -32.55
C ASP A 308 -2.16 -4.44 -31.45
N THR A 309 -2.74 -3.25 -31.24
CA THR A 309 -2.37 -2.33 -30.16
C THR A 309 -3.58 -2.08 -29.27
N LEU A 310 -3.58 -2.69 -28.10
CA LEU A 310 -4.62 -2.59 -27.09
C LEU A 310 -4.23 -1.54 -26.06
N THR A 311 -5.04 -0.50 -25.90
CA THR A 311 -4.86 0.53 -24.87
C THR A 311 -5.92 0.39 -23.79
N TYR A 312 -5.48 -0.04 -22.62
CA TYR A 312 -6.30 -0.17 -21.43
C TYR A 312 -6.22 1.08 -20.56
N GLN A 313 -7.32 1.34 -19.89
CA GLN A 313 -7.40 2.31 -18.81
C GLN A 313 -8.02 1.62 -17.60
N TYR A 314 -7.34 1.72 -16.46
CA TYR A 314 -7.78 1.14 -15.21
C TYR A 314 -9.04 1.84 -14.71
N GLN A 315 -10.00 1.05 -14.22
CA GLN A 315 -11.29 1.49 -13.69
C GLN A 315 -11.34 1.20 -12.18
N PRO A 316 -11.03 2.20 -11.32
CA PRO A 316 -10.96 2.00 -9.87
C PRO A 316 -12.25 1.45 -9.26
N SER A 317 -13.41 1.88 -9.76
CA SER A 317 -14.73 1.44 -9.26
C SER A 317 -15.01 -0.04 -9.45
N MET A 318 -14.33 -0.69 -10.40
CA MET A 318 -14.50 -2.11 -10.74
C MET A 318 -13.23 -2.93 -10.48
N ALA A 319 -12.17 -2.30 -10.00
CA ALA A 319 -10.85 -2.88 -9.82
C ALA A 319 -10.34 -3.68 -11.05
N THR A 320 -10.58 -3.16 -12.26
CA THR A 320 -10.25 -3.88 -13.51
C THR A 320 -9.70 -2.96 -14.60
N TRP A 321 -8.96 -3.55 -15.54
CA TRP A 321 -8.49 -2.89 -16.75
C TRP A 321 -9.50 -3.09 -17.87
N MET A 322 -9.93 -2.01 -18.53
CA MET A 322 -10.85 -2.05 -19.65
C MET A 322 -10.25 -1.39 -20.89
N LEU A 323 -10.56 -1.93 -22.08
CA LEU A 323 -10.12 -1.39 -23.36
C LEU A 323 -10.75 0.00 -23.59
N SER A 324 -9.89 1.00 -23.70
CA SER A 324 -10.27 2.37 -24.07
C SER A 324 -10.04 2.63 -25.55
N GLN A 325 -9.05 1.96 -26.14
CA GLN A 325 -8.77 2.02 -27.57
C GLN A 325 -8.13 0.71 -28.02
N GLU A 326 -8.44 0.31 -29.24
CA GLU A 326 -7.78 -0.78 -29.95
C GLU A 326 -7.43 -0.32 -31.37
N VAL A 327 -6.24 -0.68 -31.83
CA VAL A 327 -5.82 -0.51 -33.23
C VAL A 327 -5.48 -1.87 -33.80
N TRP A 328 -6.39 -2.39 -34.61
CA TRP A 328 -6.31 -3.69 -35.25
C TRP A 328 -5.82 -3.54 -36.69
N MET A 329 -4.51 -3.67 -36.91
CA MET A 329 -3.91 -3.56 -38.24
C MET A 329 -3.76 -4.93 -38.87
N VAL A 330 -4.45 -5.16 -39.98
CA VAL A 330 -4.58 -6.48 -40.62
C VAL A 330 -3.97 -6.50 -42.01
N HIS A 331 -3.10 -7.48 -42.23
CA HIS A 331 -2.56 -7.82 -43.54
C HIS A 331 -2.86 -9.29 -43.86
N PRO A 332 -3.86 -9.58 -44.71
CA PRO A 332 -4.13 -10.95 -45.15
C PRO A 332 -2.97 -11.51 -45.97
N ILE A 333 -2.55 -12.74 -45.67
CA ILE A 333 -1.53 -13.49 -46.39
C ILE A 333 -1.97 -14.94 -46.62
N PRO A 334 -1.45 -15.60 -47.67
CA PRO A 334 -1.65 -17.04 -47.87
C PRO A 334 -1.12 -17.87 -46.70
N ILE A 335 -1.76 -19.01 -46.42
CA ILE A 335 -1.29 -19.93 -45.38
C ILE A 335 0.12 -20.50 -45.67
N SER A 336 0.50 -20.58 -46.95
CA SER A 336 1.83 -21.03 -47.38
C SER A 336 2.97 -20.15 -46.89
N ASP A 337 2.69 -18.88 -46.60
CA ASP A 337 3.70 -17.89 -46.21
C ASP A 337 4.12 -18.08 -44.75
N VAL A 338 3.28 -18.75 -43.96
CA VAL A 338 3.51 -18.99 -42.52
C VAL A 338 3.70 -20.46 -42.19
N ALA A 339 3.24 -21.36 -43.07
CA ALA A 339 3.45 -22.79 -42.98
C ALA A 339 3.93 -23.33 -44.34
N PRO A 340 5.23 -23.17 -44.69
CA PRO A 340 5.78 -23.65 -45.95
C PRO A 340 5.56 -25.16 -46.14
N GLY A 341 4.93 -25.55 -47.26
CA GLY A 341 4.57 -26.94 -47.54
C GLY A 341 3.14 -27.33 -47.16
N TYR A 342 2.40 -26.45 -46.49
CA TYR A 342 0.97 -26.65 -46.22
C TYR A 342 0.14 -26.23 -47.45
N THR A 343 -0.58 -27.17 -48.06
CA THR A 343 -1.60 -26.86 -49.07
C THR A 343 -2.92 -26.52 -48.38
N ALA A 344 -3.51 -25.36 -48.70
CA ALA A 344 -4.76 -24.92 -48.09
C ALA A 344 -5.86 -25.99 -48.24
N SER A 345 -6.46 -26.41 -47.12
CA SER A 345 -7.52 -27.41 -47.10
C SER A 345 -8.77 -26.89 -47.81
N TYR A 346 -9.42 -27.76 -48.57
CA TYR A 346 -10.78 -27.53 -49.08
C TYR A 346 -11.78 -28.10 -48.06
N TYR A 347 -12.76 -27.30 -47.64
CA TYR A 347 -13.90 -27.80 -46.86
C TYR A 347 -15.09 -27.97 -47.79
N ASN A 348 -15.54 -29.21 -47.98
CA ASN A 348 -16.80 -29.49 -48.66
C ASN A 348 -17.93 -29.34 -47.64
N SER A 349 -18.82 -28.36 -47.83
CA SER A 349 -19.95 -28.09 -46.93
C SER A 349 -21.12 -29.07 -47.08
N THR A 350 -20.91 -30.21 -47.74
CA THR A 350 -21.89 -31.32 -47.82
C THR A 350 -21.45 -32.48 -46.94
N ALA A 351 -21.68 -32.33 -45.64
CA ALA A 351 -21.71 -33.42 -44.66
C ALA A 351 -22.88 -33.20 -43.71
#